data_AF-A0A6I4IF64-F1
#
_entry.id   AF-A0A6I4IF64-F1
#
_cell.length_a   1.000
_cell.length_b   1.000
_cell.length_c   1.000
_cell.angle_alpha   90.00
_cell.angle_beta   90.00
_cell.angle_gamma   90.00
#
_symmetry.space_group_name_H-M   'P 1'
#
loop_
_entity.id
_entity.type
_entity.pdbx_description
1 polymer ?
#
loop_
_entity_poly.entity_id
_entity_poly.type
_entity_poly.pdbx_seq_one_letter_code
_entity_poly.pdbx_strand_id
1 'polypeptide(L)'
;MALPSIKQVTKITALITFLGGTLFLLAFYLTMSLSAAILGIVYGELIMLINLAVLTAIIVRAHYHAIPLPTALKAIEILLINVPVSILYLWIGITLSNYVRITFVNPNKAIVENLRVSGCDDKLIQQLNTGQSKTVWIKIPNDCSITINYTIGQQTKQEDVTSYVTNGGGYITTFNINTKQKPCKSDL
;
A
#
# COMPACT_ATOMS: atom_id res chain seq x y z
N MET A 1 -40.13 1.84 -15.00
CA MET A 1 -38.83 2.19 -14.41
C MET A 1 -38.09 3.06 -15.42
N ALA A 2 -37.87 4.34 -15.15
CA ALA A 2 -37.17 5.23 -16.09
C ALA A 2 -35.68 4.85 -16.15
N LEU A 3 -35.12 4.76 -17.36
CA LEU A 3 -33.69 4.53 -17.55
C LEU A 3 -32.90 5.73 -17.00
N PRO A 4 -31.87 5.51 -16.16
CA PRO A 4 -31.06 6.61 -15.63
C PRO A 4 -30.38 7.38 -16.76
N SER A 5 -30.23 8.69 -16.59
CA SER A 5 -29.56 9.53 -17.58
C SER A 5 -28.08 9.15 -17.70
N ILE A 6 -27.49 9.26 -18.90
CA ILE A 6 -26.05 8.98 -19.12
C ILE A 6 -25.17 9.78 -18.17
N LYS A 7 -25.52 11.04 -17.91
CA LYS A 7 -24.80 11.89 -16.95
C LYS A 7 -24.78 11.29 -15.54
N GLN A 8 -25.88 10.70 -15.09
CA GLN A 8 -25.96 10.03 -13.78
C GLN A 8 -25.13 8.75 -13.77
N VAL A 9 -25.29 7.89 -14.80
CA VAL A 9 -24.52 6.64 -14.91
C VAL A 9 -23.03 6.91 -14.87
N THR A 10 -22.52 7.82 -15.72
CA THR A 10 -21.11 8.18 -15.76
C THR A 10 -20.58 8.70 -14.43
N LYS A 11 -21.31 9.61 -13.77
CA LYS A 11 -20.90 10.15 -12.46
C LYS A 11 -20.85 9.06 -11.40
N ILE A 12 -21.84 8.18 -11.36
CA ILE A 12 -21.90 7.09 -10.39
C ILE A 12 -20.77 6.09 -10.65
N THR A 13 -20.54 5.70 -11.89
CA THR A 13 -19.43 4.80 -12.25
C THR A 13 -18.08 5.40 -11.86
N ALA A 14 -17.84 6.68 -12.16
CA ALA A 14 -16.60 7.34 -11.79
C ALA A 14 -16.43 7.45 -10.28
N LEU A 15 -17.48 7.80 -9.56
CA LEU A 15 -17.46 7.89 -8.09
C LEU A 15 -17.18 6.53 -7.45
N ILE A 16 -17.86 5.47 -7.90
CA ILE A 16 -17.64 4.10 -7.38
C ILE A 16 -16.19 3.68 -7.65
N THR A 17 -15.70 3.88 -8.88
CA THR A 17 -14.29 3.59 -9.26
C THR A 17 -13.31 4.28 -8.32
N PHE A 18 -13.50 5.58 -8.11
CA PHE A 18 -12.64 6.39 -7.25
C PHE A 18 -12.69 5.93 -5.80
N LEU A 19 -13.89 5.80 -5.22
CA LEU A 19 -14.06 5.46 -3.81
C LEU A 19 -13.59 4.04 -3.50
N GLY A 20 -13.91 3.07 -4.36
CA GLY A 20 -13.46 1.70 -4.15
C GLY A 20 -11.94 1.56 -4.30
N GLY A 21 -11.34 2.22 -5.31
CA GLY A 21 -9.89 2.27 -5.44
C GLY A 21 -9.20 2.89 -4.21
N THR A 22 -9.77 3.99 -3.70
CA THR A 22 -9.28 4.64 -2.46
C THR A 22 -9.38 3.70 -1.27
N LEU A 23 -10.50 2.98 -1.13
CA LEU A 23 -10.74 2.05 -0.03
C LEU A 23 -9.72 0.90 -0.04
N PHE A 24 -9.47 0.28 -1.20
CA PHE A 24 -8.50 -0.80 -1.32
C PHE A 24 -7.07 -0.31 -1.11
N LEU A 25 -6.71 0.86 -1.64
CA LEU A 25 -5.40 1.45 -1.40
C LEU A 25 -5.19 1.75 0.09
N LEU A 26 -6.20 2.30 0.77
CA LEU A 26 -6.14 2.56 2.20
C LEU A 26 -6.04 1.26 3.01
N ALA A 27 -6.82 0.24 2.65
CA ALA A 27 -6.73 -1.08 3.28
C ALA A 27 -5.33 -1.67 3.12
N PHE A 28 -4.74 -1.55 1.92
CA PHE A 28 -3.37 -1.99 1.67
C PHE A 28 -2.34 -1.15 2.45
N TYR A 29 -2.49 0.17 2.52
CA TYR A 29 -1.59 1.03 3.30
C TYR A 29 -1.60 0.69 4.81
N LEU A 30 -2.78 0.40 5.36
CA LEU A 30 -2.92 0.10 6.78
C LEU A 30 -2.38 -1.29 7.13
N THR A 31 -2.62 -2.28 6.25
CA THR A 31 -2.34 -3.70 6.52
C THR A 31 -1.10 -4.26 5.85
N MET A 32 -0.59 -3.61 4.79
CA MET A 32 0.43 -4.09 3.85
C MET A 32 0.32 -5.60 3.57
N SER A 33 -0.92 -6.09 3.51
CA SER A 33 -1.19 -7.51 3.34
C SER A 33 -1.29 -7.85 1.86
N LEU A 34 -0.74 -9.00 1.48
CA LEU A 34 -0.83 -9.51 0.11
C LEU A 34 -2.30 -9.68 -0.32
N SER A 35 -3.18 -10.11 0.59
CA SER A 35 -4.61 -10.25 0.33
C SER A 35 -5.27 -8.91 -0.04
N ALA A 36 -4.95 -7.82 0.67
CA ALA A 36 -5.49 -6.50 0.34
C ALA A 36 -4.99 -6.01 -1.03
N ALA A 37 -3.71 -6.26 -1.36
CA ALA A 37 -3.16 -5.93 -2.68
C ALA A 37 -3.86 -6.71 -3.81
N ILE A 38 -4.02 -8.03 -3.65
CA ILE A 38 -4.69 -8.89 -4.65
C ILE A 38 -6.15 -8.43 -4.85
N LEU A 39 -6.89 -8.19 -3.77
CA LEU A 39 -8.27 -7.70 -3.86
C LEU A 39 -8.36 -6.35 -4.57
N GLY A 40 -7.41 -5.45 -4.30
CA GLY A 40 -7.32 -4.16 -5.00
C GLY A 40 -7.07 -4.31 -6.50
N ILE A 41 -6.19 -5.23 -6.91
CA ILE A 41 -5.91 -5.54 -8.31
C ILE A 41 -7.16 -6.10 -9.01
N VAL A 42 -7.78 -7.13 -8.42
CA VAL A 42 -9.01 -7.75 -8.96
C VAL A 42 -10.12 -6.71 -9.10
N TYR A 43 -10.30 -5.86 -8.09
CA TYR A 43 -11.25 -4.75 -8.16
C TYR A 43 -10.93 -3.79 -9.31
N GLY A 44 -9.66 -3.41 -9.47
CA GLY A 44 -9.19 -2.55 -10.55
C GLY A 44 -9.50 -3.11 -11.94
N GLU A 45 -9.26 -4.40 -12.16
CA GLU A 45 -9.57 -5.08 -13.43
C GLU A 45 -11.07 -5.09 -13.73
N LEU A 46 -11.91 -5.44 -12.75
CA LEU A 46 -13.37 -5.45 -12.92
C LEU A 46 -13.91 -4.06 -13.24
N ILE A 47 -13.42 -3.04 -12.56
CA ILE A 47 -13.84 -1.66 -12.77
C ILE A 47 -13.33 -1.11 -14.11
N MET A 48 -12.15 -1.52 -14.57
CA MET A 48 -11.67 -1.18 -15.90
C MET A 48 -12.62 -1.72 -16.98
N LEU A 49 -13.09 -2.97 -16.87
CA LEU A 49 -14.07 -3.55 -17.79
C LEU A 49 -15.40 -2.79 -17.77
N ILE A 50 -15.89 -2.40 -16.58
CA ILE A 50 -17.11 -1.59 -16.44
C ILE A 50 -16.92 -0.22 -17.09
N ASN A 51 -15.81 0.48 -16.83
CA ASN A 51 -15.52 1.78 -17.44
C ASN A 51 -15.45 1.68 -18.97
N LEU A 52 -14.82 0.62 -19.50
CA LEU A 52 -14.77 0.38 -20.95
C LEU A 52 -16.15 0.13 -21.55
N ALA A 53 -17.00 -0.65 -20.88
CA ALA A 53 -18.37 -0.89 -21.32
C ALA A 53 -19.21 0.40 -21.34
N VAL A 54 -19.10 1.23 -20.29
CA VAL A 54 -19.80 2.54 -20.23
C VAL A 54 -19.28 3.49 -21.30
N LEU A 55 -17.96 3.56 -21.49
CA LEU A 55 -17.34 4.38 -22.54
C LEU A 55 -17.82 3.97 -23.94
N THR A 56 -17.82 2.66 -24.22
CA THR A 56 -18.32 2.11 -25.48
C THR A 56 -19.79 2.47 -25.70
N ALA A 57 -20.63 2.34 -24.66
CA ALA A 57 -22.03 2.70 -24.74
C ALA A 57 -22.26 4.20 -25.04
N ILE A 58 -21.43 5.08 -24.49
CA ILE A 58 -21.48 6.53 -24.76
C ILE A 58 -21.11 6.81 -26.22
N ILE A 59 -20.01 6.22 -26.72
CA ILE A 59 -19.54 6.40 -28.10
C ILE A 59 -20.59 5.93 -29.10
N VAL A 60 -21.12 4.72 -28.90
CA VAL A 60 -22.16 4.14 -29.76
C VAL A 60 -23.40 5.03 -29.79
N ARG A 61 -23.88 5.50 -28.63
CA ARG A 61 -25.06 6.39 -28.57
C ARG A 61 -24.80 7.75 -29.20
N ALA A 62 -23.59 8.29 -29.11
CA ALA A 62 -23.23 9.53 -29.79
C ALA A 62 -23.18 9.34 -31.31
N HIS A 63 -22.65 8.21 -31.79
CA HIS A 63 -22.58 7.88 -33.22
C HIS A 63 -23.97 7.76 -33.85
N TYR A 64 -24.92 7.11 -33.17
CA TYR A 64 -26.31 7.02 -33.63
C TYR A 64 -27.16 8.28 -33.32
N HIS A 65 -26.53 9.41 -33.00
CA HIS A 65 -27.20 10.68 -32.67
C HIS A 65 -28.23 10.60 -31.53
N ALA A 66 -28.17 9.57 -30.68
CA ALA A 66 -29.07 9.41 -29.54
C ALA A 66 -28.73 10.36 -28.38
N ILE A 67 -27.53 10.96 -28.40
CA ILE A 67 -27.11 12.03 -27.49
C ILE A 67 -26.33 13.13 -28.22
N PRO A 68 -26.41 14.38 -27.75
CA PRO A 68 -25.63 15.47 -28.32
C PRO A 68 -24.13 15.34 -27.99
N LEU A 69 -23.27 15.63 -28.97
CA LEU A 69 -21.81 15.50 -28.87
C LEU A 69 -21.20 16.20 -27.63
N PRO A 70 -21.57 17.44 -27.26
CA PRO A 70 -21.03 18.08 -26.05
C PRO A 70 -21.34 17.32 -24.76
N THR A 71 -22.50 16.64 -24.71
CA THR A 71 -22.85 15.80 -23.55
C THR A 71 -22.04 14.51 -23.53
N ALA A 72 -21.79 13.90 -24.71
CA ALA A 72 -20.94 12.73 -24.82
C ALA A 72 -19.50 13.04 -24.41
N LEU A 73 -18.91 14.13 -24.92
CA LEU A 73 -17.54 14.55 -24.59
C LEU A 73 -17.35 14.79 -23.10
N LYS A 74 -18.30 15.50 -22.46
CA LYS A 74 -18.25 15.74 -21.01
C LYS A 74 -18.36 14.45 -20.18
N ALA A 75 -19.11 13.46 -20.67
CA ALA A 75 -19.19 12.16 -20.00
C ALA A 75 -17.88 11.36 -20.18
N ILE A 76 -17.29 11.39 -21.37
CA ILE A 76 -15.99 10.76 -21.64
C ILE A 76 -14.91 11.37 -20.75
N GLU A 77 -14.84 12.70 -20.65
CA GLU A 77 -13.91 13.43 -19.78
C GLU A 77 -14.00 12.96 -18.32
N ILE A 78 -15.22 12.84 -17.78
CA ILE A 78 -15.45 12.36 -16.41
C ILE A 78 -14.99 10.91 -16.22
N LEU A 79 -15.10 10.03 -17.21
CA LEU A 79 -14.58 8.66 -17.09
C LEU A 79 -13.05 8.63 -17.20
N LEU A 80 -12.49 9.42 -18.11
CA LEU A 80 -11.05 9.45 -18.35
C LEU A 80 -10.26 10.00 -17.17
N ILE A 81 -10.85 10.81 -16.30
CA ILE A 81 -10.18 11.27 -15.06
C ILE A 81 -9.82 10.12 -14.11
N ASN A 82 -10.48 8.97 -14.21
CA ASN A 82 -10.12 7.79 -13.41
C ASN A 82 -8.79 7.19 -13.84
N VAL A 83 -8.38 7.34 -15.11
CA VAL A 83 -7.11 6.79 -15.62
C VAL A 83 -5.89 7.35 -14.88
N PRO A 84 -5.68 8.69 -14.81
CA PRO A 84 -4.54 9.22 -14.05
C PRO A 84 -4.63 8.91 -12.55
N VAL A 85 -5.83 8.85 -11.97
CA VAL A 85 -6.03 8.42 -10.58
C VAL A 85 -5.59 6.97 -10.38
N SER A 86 -5.97 6.05 -11.27
CA SER A 86 -5.56 4.66 -11.21
C SER A 86 -4.04 4.50 -11.36
N ILE A 87 -3.41 5.27 -12.25
CA ILE A 87 -1.94 5.30 -12.38
C ILE A 87 -1.29 5.76 -11.07
N LEU A 88 -1.82 6.82 -10.46
CA LEU A 88 -1.35 7.29 -9.16
C LEU A 88 -1.49 6.21 -8.07
N TYR A 89 -2.62 5.49 -8.03
CA TYR A 89 -2.85 4.43 -7.04
C TYR A 89 -1.90 3.24 -7.24
N LEU A 90 -1.66 2.83 -8.49
CA LEU A 90 -0.68 1.80 -8.80
C LEU A 90 0.73 2.22 -8.38
N TRP A 91 1.11 3.48 -8.65
CA TRP A 91 2.40 4.01 -8.23
C TRP A 91 2.57 4.04 -6.71
N ILE A 92 1.54 4.46 -5.96
CA ILE A 92 1.54 4.41 -4.49
C ILE A 92 1.66 2.96 -4.01
N GLY A 93 0.86 2.04 -4.58
CA GLY A 93 0.88 0.62 -4.23
C GLY A 93 2.27 -0.01 -4.42
N ILE A 94 2.87 0.17 -5.60
CA ILE A 94 4.24 -0.30 -5.90
C ILE A 94 5.25 0.33 -4.93
N THR A 95 5.10 1.62 -4.64
CA THR A 95 5.99 2.31 -3.69
C THR A 95 5.88 1.67 -2.31
N LEU A 96 4.67 1.46 -1.79
CA LEU A 96 4.45 0.84 -0.48
C LEU A 96 5.00 -0.59 -0.43
N SER A 97 4.80 -1.40 -1.47
CA SER A 97 5.34 -2.76 -1.55
C SER A 97 6.86 -2.83 -1.50
N ASN A 98 7.57 -1.72 -1.68
CA ASN A 98 9.03 -1.62 -1.57
C ASN A 98 9.52 -1.18 -0.20
N TYR A 99 8.65 -1.20 0.83
CA TYR A 99 9.04 -0.91 2.21
C TYR A 99 8.63 -2.03 3.15
N VAL A 100 9.47 -2.28 4.16
CA VAL A 100 9.06 -3.00 5.37
C VAL A 100 8.78 -1.97 6.46
N ARG A 101 7.62 -2.08 7.11
CA ARG A 101 7.26 -1.24 8.26
C ARG A 101 7.46 -2.05 9.54
N ILE A 102 8.52 -1.72 10.29
CA ILE A 102 8.88 -2.45 11.50
C ILE A 102 8.62 -1.58 12.72
N THR A 103 7.80 -2.06 13.64
CA THR A 103 7.62 -1.47 14.97
C THR A 103 8.56 -2.16 15.95
N PHE A 104 9.63 -1.47 16.33
CA PHE A 104 10.53 -1.93 17.37
C PHE A 104 9.95 -1.62 18.74
N VAL A 105 9.86 -2.62 19.61
CA VAL A 105 9.33 -2.50 20.98
C VAL A 105 10.46 -2.82 21.95
N ASN A 106 10.62 -1.99 22.98
CA ASN A 106 11.49 -2.29 24.11
C ASN A 106 10.67 -2.85 25.28
N PRO A 107 10.51 -4.18 25.40
CA PRO A 107 9.86 -4.78 26.57
C PRO A 107 10.77 -4.88 27.79
N ASN A 108 12.06 -4.54 27.67
CA ASN A 108 13.05 -4.74 28.72
C ASN A 108 12.92 -3.66 29.80
N LYS A 109 13.40 -3.97 31.01
CA LYS A 109 13.46 -3.01 32.13
C LYS A 109 14.54 -1.94 31.96
N ALA A 110 15.46 -2.14 31.02
CA ALA A 110 16.56 -1.25 30.72
C ALA A 110 16.31 -0.48 29.41
N ILE A 111 16.89 0.71 29.32
CA ILE A 111 16.84 1.55 28.13
C ILE A 111 17.66 0.89 27.03
N VAL A 112 17.11 0.90 25.82
CA VAL A 112 17.84 0.52 24.60
C VAL A 112 18.37 1.80 23.96
N GLU A 113 19.68 1.87 23.77
CA GLU A 113 20.38 3.03 23.20
C GLU A 113 21.02 2.66 21.87
N ASN A 114 21.20 3.65 21.00
CA ASN A 114 21.92 3.54 19.73
C ASN A 114 21.46 2.36 18.86
N LEU A 115 20.15 2.12 18.79
CA LEU A 115 19.59 1.06 17.97
C LEU A 115 19.75 1.45 16.50
N ARG A 116 20.71 0.82 15.84
CA ARG A 116 20.98 0.93 14.42
C ARG A 116 20.34 -0.24 13.70
N VAL A 117 19.44 0.06 12.79
CA VAL A 117 18.91 -0.87 11.80
C VAL A 117 19.81 -0.81 10.58
N SER A 118 20.20 -1.97 10.05
CA SER A 118 21.08 -2.10 8.90
C SER A 118 20.66 -3.23 7.96
N GLY A 119 21.27 -3.27 6.78
CA GLY A 119 21.05 -4.30 5.75
C GLY A 119 20.43 -3.70 4.49
N CYS A 120 19.10 -3.53 4.48
CA CYS A 120 18.37 -2.95 3.34
C CYS A 120 18.42 -1.41 3.29
N ASP A 121 18.34 -0.77 4.45
CA ASP A 121 18.35 0.68 4.63
C ASP A 121 18.89 0.95 6.04
N ASP A 122 19.62 2.04 6.21
CA ASP A 122 20.21 2.41 7.50
C ASP A 122 19.26 3.36 8.23
N LYS A 123 18.88 2.98 9.46
CA LYS A 123 18.09 3.83 10.38
C LYS A 123 18.71 3.84 11.76
N LEU A 124 18.61 4.98 12.43
CA LEU A 124 19.05 5.12 13.82
C LEU A 124 17.88 5.54 14.72
N ILE A 125 17.72 4.80 15.81
CA ILE A 125 16.86 5.14 16.94
C ILE A 125 17.80 5.39 18.12
N GLN A 126 17.98 6.67 18.47
CA GLN A 126 18.92 7.06 19.52
C GLN A 126 18.63 6.38 20.86
N GLN A 127 17.35 6.29 21.23
CA GLN A 127 16.93 5.75 22.50
C GLN A 127 15.50 5.21 22.41
N LEU A 128 15.23 4.13 23.16
CA LEU A 128 13.90 3.56 23.36
C LEU A 128 13.75 3.14 24.82
N ASN A 129 12.90 3.85 25.58
CA ASN A 129 12.71 3.55 27.00
C ASN A 129 11.87 2.28 27.20
N THR A 130 11.88 1.78 28.44
CA THR A 130 11.04 0.66 28.88
C THR A 130 9.58 0.86 28.49
N GLY A 131 9.01 -0.11 27.79
CA GLY A 131 7.61 -0.10 27.32
C GLY A 131 7.34 0.78 26.10
N GLN A 132 8.34 1.51 25.59
CA GLN A 132 8.17 2.33 24.40
C GLN A 132 8.32 1.49 23.12
N SER A 133 7.71 1.99 22.06
CA SER A 133 7.87 1.46 20.71
C SER A 133 8.12 2.57 19.71
N LYS A 134 8.77 2.23 18.60
CA LYS A 134 9.00 3.14 17.49
C LYS A 134 8.91 2.39 16.16
N THR A 135 8.09 2.92 15.26
CA THR A 135 7.94 2.39 13.90
C THR A 135 8.92 3.07 12.96
N VAL A 136 9.60 2.28 12.14
CA VAL A 136 10.46 2.74 11.05
C VAL A 136 10.06 2.09 9.73
N TRP A 137 10.29 2.82 8.65
CA TRP A 137 10.10 2.35 7.28
C TRP A 137 11.46 2.07 6.66
N ILE A 138 11.65 0.85 6.20
CA ILE A 138 12.92 0.35 5.66
C ILE A 138 12.68 0.09 4.18
N LYS A 139 13.35 0.84 3.31
CA LYS A 139 13.26 0.63 1.87
C LYS A 139 13.92 -0.70 1.49
N ILE A 140 13.36 -1.40 0.50
CA ILE A 140 13.89 -2.66 -0.05
C ILE A 140 14.40 -2.39 -1.47
N PRO A 141 15.65 -1.90 -1.65
CA PRO A 141 16.19 -1.60 -2.98
C PRO A 141 16.46 -2.86 -3.81
N ASN A 142 16.77 -3.97 -3.15
CA ASN A 142 17.08 -5.29 -3.71
C ASN A 142 16.89 -6.36 -2.62
N ASP A 143 17.19 -7.61 -2.93
CA ASP A 143 17.14 -8.69 -1.95
C ASP A 143 18.19 -8.47 -0.85
N CYS A 144 17.75 -8.50 0.41
CA CYS A 144 18.59 -8.18 1.57
C CYS A 144 18.05 -8.84 2.85
N SER A 145 18.81 -8.76 3.92
CA SER A 145 18.38 -9.07 5.29
C SER A 145 18.29 -7.78 6.11
N ILE A 146 17.56 -7.82 7.23
CA ILE A 146 17.46 -6.69 8.16
C ILE A 146 17.98 -7.15 9.52
N THR A 147 18.97 -6.43 10.02
CA THR A 147 19.58 -6.67 11.32
C THR A 147 19.52 -5.41 12.17
N ILE A 148 19.59 -5.59 13.48
CA ILE A 148 19.73 -4.50 14.43
C ILE A 148 20.98 -4.69 15.29
N ASN A 149 21.63 -3.57 15.59
CA ASN A 149 22.70 -3.45 16.56
C ASN A 149 22.30 -2.40 17.57
N TYR A 150 22.40 -2.68 18.87
CA TYR A 150 21.96 -1.76 19.91
C TYR A 150 22.71 -1.99 21.22
N THR A 151 22.64 -1.01 22.13
CA THR A 151 23.24 -1.08 23.46
C THR A 151 22.13 -1.19 24.51
N ILE A 152 22.30 -2.11 25.47
CA ILE A 152 21.43 -2.22 26.64
C ILE A 152 22.30 -2.35 27.89
N GLY A 153 22.24 -1.33 28.76
CA GLY A 153 23.23 -1.18 29.83
C GLY A 153 24.63 -0.95 29.26
N GLN A 154 25.58 -1.82 29.58
CA GLN A 154 26.96 -1.74 29.05
C GLN A 154 27.25 -2.75 27.93
N GLN A 155 26.24 -3.49 27.48
CA GLN A 155 26.41 -4.55 26.48
C GLN A 155 25.86 -4.11 25.13
N THR A 156 26.68 -4.28 24.09
CA THR A 156 26.22 -4.17 22.70
C THR A 156 25.73 -5.55 22.23
N LYS A 157 24.57 -5.57 21.59
CA LYS A 157 23.92 -6.78 21.08
C LYS A 157 23.56 -6.61 19.62
N GLN A 158 23.52 -7.74 18.92
CA GLN A 158 23.12 -7.84 17.52
C GLN A 158 22.00 -8.87 17.41
N GLU A 159 20.95 -8.56 16.65
CA GLU A 159 19.83 -9.46 16.37
C GLU A 159 19.41 -9.38 14.90
N ASP A 160 19.01 -10.53 14.36
CA ASP A 160 18.40 -10.61 13.03
C ASP A 160 16.89 -10.35 13.15
N VAL A 161 16.41 -9.33 12.45
CA VAL A 161 14.98 -8.99 12.42
C VAL A 161 14.26 -9.82 11.36
N THR A 162 14.85 -9.91 10.17
CA THR A 162 14.43 -10.83 9.11
C THR A 162 15.63 -11.26 8.29
N SER A 163 15.68 -12.54 7.95
CA SER A 163 16.78 -13.13 7.18
C SER A 163 16.69 -12.84 5.68
N TYR A 164 15.51 -12.50 5.17
CA TYR A 164 15.30 -12.25 3.74
C TYR A 164 14.08 -11.37 3.50
N VAL A 165 14.27 -10.34 2.69
CA VAL A 165 13.23 -9.47 2.12
C VAL A 165 13.60 -9.20 0.68
N THR A 166 12.58 -9.14 -0.18
CA THR A 166 12.72 -8.93 -1.63
C THR A 166 11.93 -7.72 -2.09
N ASN A 167 12.34 -7.13 -3.22
CA ASN A 167 11.65 -5.99 -3.80
C ASN A 167 10.19 -6.35 -4.12
N GLY A 168 9.24 -5.45 -3.82
CA GLY A 168 7.81 -5.73 -3.91
C GLY A 168 7.24 -6.63 -2.80
N GLY A 169 8.06 -7.18 -1.91
CA GLY A 169 7.67 -8.08 -0.83
C GLY A 169 7.45 -7.38 0.53
N GLY A 170 7.16 -6.07 0.53
CA GLY A 170 6.97 -5.28 1.73
C GLY A 170 5.84 -5.79 2.63
N TYR A 171 6.02 -5.65 3.95
CA TYR A 171 5.05 -6.07 4.97
C TYR A 171 5.18 -5.23 6.24
N ILE A 172 4.23 -5.40 7.15
CA ILE A 172 4.26 -4.81 8.50
C ILE A 172 4.61 -5.89 9.52
N THR A 173 5.52 -5.59 10.43
CA THR A 173 5.81 -6.47 11.56
C THR A 173 6.15 -5.69 12.83
N THR A 174 6.06 -6.38 13.96
CA THR A 174 6.48 -5.89 15.27
C THR A 174 7.62 -6.75 15.76
N PHE A 175 8.71 -6.12 16.19
CA PHE A 175 9.91 -6.80 16.67
C PHE A 175 10.19 -6.43 18.13
N ASN A 176 10.18 -7.42 19.01
CA ASN A 176 10.49 -7.25 20.43
C ASN A 176 11.98 -7.45 20.69
N ILE A 177 12.67 -6.37 21.02
CA ILE A 177 14.13 -6.36 21.18
C ILE A 177 14.55 -7.22 22.38
N ASN A 178 15.65 -7.98 22.23
CA ASN A 178 16.24 -8.80 23.29
C ASN A 178 15.30 -9.90 23.81
N THR A 179 14.47 -10.44 22.93
CA THR A 179 13.62 -11.61 23.22
C THR A 179 14.13 -12.82 22.44
N LYS A 180 13.86 -14.04 22.91
CA LYS A 180 14.20 -15.28 22.17
C LYS A 180 13.32 -15.49 20.91
N GLN A 181 12.70 -14.43 20.41
CA GLN A 181 11.79 -14.48 19.28
C GLN A 181 12.62 -14.75 18.01
N LYS A 182 12.35 -15.88 17.35
CA LYS A 182 12.94 -16.17 16.04
C LYS A 182 12.38 -15.17 15.02
N PRO A 183 13.14 -14.82 13.96
CA PRO A 183 12.61 -14.00 12.87
C PRO A 183 11.29 -14.61 12.41
N CYS A 184 10.25 -13.78 12.28
CA CYS A 184 8.96 -14.22 11.77
C CYS A 184 9.21 -14.98 10.46
N LYS A 185 8.84 -16.26 10.42
CA LYS A 185 8.63 -16.93 9.13
C LYS A 185 7.53 -16.13 8.45
N SER A 186 7.81 -15.58 7.27
CA SER A 186 6.74 -15.06 6.43
C SER A 186 5.79 -16.22 6.19
N ASP A 187 4.54 -16.07 6.62
CA ASP A 187 3.46 -16.92 6.13
C ASP A 187 3.26 -16.57 4.66
N LEU A 188 4.11 -17.18 3.81
CA LEU A 188 3.93 -17.28 2.37
C LEU A 188 2.88 -18.35 2.09
#